data_AF-A0A2U1KVL5-F1
#
_entry.id   AF-A0A2U1KVL5-F1
#
_cell.length_a   1.000
_cell.length_b   1.000
_cell.length_c   1.000
_cell.angle_alpha   90.00
_cell.angle_beta   90.00
_cell.angle_gamma   90.00
#
_symmetry.space_group_name_H-M   'P 1'
#
loop_
_entity.id
_entity.type
_entity.pdbx_description
1 polymer ?
#
loop_
_entity_poly.entity_id
_entity_poly.type
_entity_poly.pdbx_seq_one_letter_code
_entity_poly.pdbx_strand_id
1 'polypeptide(L)'
;MWDSAVCNSMISSFTNHLLEENAMQIFVRSLRKNARPTKFKLSCLISCAPVFLPLVHGTELHSLVVKLGFERDPIVSSSLVEMYSKCGLLDSAKMICDEMEMKDVMSWNSMI
;
A
#
# COMPACT_ATOMS: atom_id res chain seq x y z
N MET A 1 -15.82 -9.34 -7.77
CA MET A 1 -14.77 -10.38 -7.72
C MET A 1 -13.46 -9.74 -8.17
N TRP A 2 -12.79 -9.03 -7.27
CA TRP A 2 -11.52 -8.34 -7.51
C TRP A 2 -10.60 -8.84 -6.41
N ASP A 3 -9.99 -10.00 -6.65
CA ASP A 3 -9.23 -10.74 -5.67
C ASP A 3 -8.16 -11.53 -6.42
N SER A 4 -6.91 -11.46 -5.96
CA SER A 4 -5.71 -12.07 -6.57
C SER A 4 -5.41 -11.64 -8.03
N ALA A 5 -6.37 -11.60 -8.95
CA ALA A 5 -6.18 -11.36 -10.38
C ALA A 5 -5.50 -10.03 -10.70
N VAL A 6 -5.83 -8.91 -10.06
CA VAL A 6 -5.15 -7.61 -10.31
C VAL A 6 -3.72 -7.63 -9.78
N CYS A 7 -3.51 -8.16 -8.58
CA CYS A 7 -2.18 -8.30 -7.99
C CYS A 7 -1.33 -9.28 -8.84
N ASN A 8 -1.92 -10.39 -9.31
CA ASN A 8 -1.30 -11.33 -10.24
C ASN A 8 -1.07 -10.71 -11.63
N SER A 9 -1.96 -9.85 -12.12
CA SER A 9 -1.78 -9.15 -13.39
C SER A 9 -0.67 -8.10 -13.28
N MET A 10 -0.54 -7.40 -12.15
CA MET A 10 0.58 -6.48 -11.89
C MET A 10 1.91 -7.24 -11.79
N ILE A 11 1.94 -8.33 -11.03
CA ILE A 11 3.11 -9.21 -10.89
C ILE A 11 3.49 -9.80 -12.24
N SER A 12 2.53 -10.40 -12.96
CA SER A 12 2.70 -10.98 -14.30
C SER A 12 3.18 -9.94 -15.32
N SER A 13 2.62 -8.73 -15.31
CA SER A 13 3.04 -7.64 -16.19
C SER A 13 4.48 -7.20 -15.91
N PHE A 14 4.95 -7.33 -14.67
CA PHE A 14 6.30 -6.98 -14.28
C PHE A 14 7.30 -8.12 -14.59
N THR A 15 6.89 -9.38 -14.40
CA THR A 15 7.73 -10.55 -14.66
C THR A 15 7.88 -10.87 -16.14
N ASN A 16 6.88 -10.57 -16.98
CA ASN A 16 6.87 -11.02 -18.37
C ASN A 16 7.59 -10.10 -19.36
N HIS A 17 7.81 -8.81 -19.10
CA HIS A 17 8.63 -7.96 -19.98
C HIS A 17 9.25 -6.77 -19.22
N LEU A 18 10.58 -6.69 -19.21
CA LEU A 18 11.33 -5.47 -18.85
C LEU A 18 11.02 -4.38 -19.89
N LEU A 19 10.56 -3.20 -19.43
CA LEU A 19 10.24 -1.95 -20.17
C LEU A 19 8.82 -1.95 -20.77
N GLU A 20 7.90 -1.02 -20.52
CA GLU A 20 7.90 0.35 -19.97
C GLU A 20 6.45 0.64 -19.43
N GLU A 21 6.28 1.44 -18.38
CA GLU A 21 5.01 2.07 -17.90
C GLU A 21 3.85 1.27 -17.23
N ASN A 22 3.72 -0.05 -17.30
CA ASN A 22 2.37 -0.62 -17.10
C ASN A 22 1.85 -0.86 -15.67
N ALA A 23 2.63 -1.21 -14.64
CA ALA A 23 2.05 -1.55 -13.33
C ALA A 23 1.39 -0.34 -12.63
N MET A 24 2.11 0.79 -12.60
CA MET A 24 1.58 2.08 -12.13
C MET A 24 0.47 2.62 -13.04
N GLN A 25 0.56 2.47 -14.37
CA GLN A 25 -0.55 2.87 -15.26
C GLN A 25 -1.81 2.01 -15.09
N ILE A 26 -1.67 0.69 -14.92
CA ILE A 26 -2.77 -0.23 -14.62
C ILE A 26 -3.39 0.16 -13.28
N PHE A 27 -2.56 0.48 -12.29
CA PHE A 27 -3.00 0.98 -11.00
C PHE A 27 -3.78 2.30 -11.12
N VAL A 28 -3.21 3.32 -11.75
CA VAL A 28 -3.84 4.63 -11.97
C VAL A 28 -5.11 4.51 -12.80
N ARG A 29 -5.14 3.65 -13.83
CA ARG A 29 -6.37 3.34 -14.59
C ARG A 29 -7.42 2.67 -13.71
N SER A 30 -7.02 1.78 -12.80
CA SER A 30 -7.95 1.14 -11.86
C SER A 30 -8.55 2.14 -10.88
N LEU A 31 -7.78 3.15 -10.46
CA LEU A 31 -8.24 4.26 -9.63
C LEU A 31 -9.14 5.24 -10.39
N ARG A 32 -8.80 5.55 -11.64
CA ARG A 32 -9.55 6.50 -12.51
C ARG A 32 -10.94 6.00 -12.91
N LYS A 33 -11.26 4.71 -12.77
CA LYS A 33 -12.62 4.18 -13.02
C LYS A 33 -13.68 4.61 -11.98
N ASN A 34 -13.49 5.74 -11.29
CA ASN A 34 -14.43 6.39 -10.36
C ASN A 34 -14.90 5.56 -9.16
N ALA A 35 -14.22 4.45 -8.84
CA ALA A 35 -14.47 3.70 -7.62
C ALA A 35 -13.40 4.06 -6.60
N ARG A 36 -13.78 4.76 -5.52
CA ARG A 36 -12.91 4.98 -4.36
C ARG A 36 -12.34 3.61 -3.95
N PRO A 37 -11.00 3.42 -3.95
CA PRO A 37 -10.43 2.12 -3.64
C PRO A 37 -10.82 1.74 -2.22
N THR A 38 -11.26 0.49 -2.03
CA THR A 38 -11.51 -0.04 -0.70
C THR A 38 -10.17 -0.29 0.00
N LYS A 39 -10.17 -0.25 1.34
CA LYS A 39 -8.99 -0.56 2.16
C LYS A 39 -8.26 -1.84 1.74
N PHE A 40 -8.99 -2.90 1.39
CA PHE A 40 -8.43 -4.16 0.91
C PHE A 40 -7.71 -4.04 -0.45
N LYS A 41 -8.26 -3.24 -1.38
CA LYS A 41 -7.61 -2.99 -2.68
C LYS A 41 -6.31 -2.22 -2.50
N LEU A 42 -6.34 -1.22 -1.62
CA LEU A 42 -5.17 -0.40 -1.31
C LEU A 42 -4.09 -1.22 -0.60
N SER A 43 -4.49 -2.08 0.35
CA SER A 43 -3.60 -3.01 1.05
C SER A 43 -2.94 -4.04 0.11
N CYS A 44 -3.68 -4.75 -0.76
CA CYS A 44 -3.07 -5.71 -1.71
C CYS A 44 -2.04 -5.03 -2.61
N LEU A 45 -2.37 -3.83 -3.10
CA LEU A 45 -1.46 -3.06 -3.94
C LEU A 45 -0.15 -2.73 -3.21
N ILE A 46 -0.25 -2.19 -1.99
CA ILE A 46 0.92 -1.78 -1.21
C ILE A 46 1.78 -3.01 -0.86
N SER A 47 1.17 -4.13 -0.47
CA SER A 47 1.91 -5.36 -0.14
C SER A 47 2.61 -5.97 -1.37
N CYS A 48 2.09 -5.75 -2.58
CA CYS A 48 2.74 -6.18 -3.82
C CYS A 48 3.77 -5.17 -4.36
N ALA A 49 3.74 -3.90 -3.92
CA ALA A 49 4.61 -2.84 -4.40
C ALA A 49 6.12 -3.19 -4.39
N PRO A 50 6.68 -3.86 -3.36
CA PRO A 50 8.09 -4.21 -3.36
C PRO A 50 8.51 -5.15 -4.50
N VAL A 51 7.55 -5.83 -5.13
CA VAL A 51 7.79 -6.76 -6.25
C VAL A 51 7.92 -6.02 -7.58
N PHE A 52 7.29 -4.86 -7.74
CA PHE A 52 7.17 -4.18 -9.03
C PHE A 52 7.57 -2.69 -9.03
N LEU A 53 7.91 -2.12 -7.87
CA LEU A 53 8.34 -0.72 -7.76
C LEU A 53 9.79 -0.62 -7.28
N PRO A 54 10.62 0.20 -7.95
CA PRO A 54 11.86 0.66 -7.37
C PRO A 54 11.59 1.36 -6.04
N LEU A 55 12.49 1.19 -5.06
CA LEU A 55 12.43 1.74 -3.69
C LEU A 55 11.89 3.18 -3.59
N VAL A 56 12.21 4.02 -4.58
CA VAL A 56 11.79 5.42 -4.72
C VAL A 56 10.27 5.63 -4.77
N HIS A 57 9.48 4.64 -5.21
CA HIS A 57 8.03 4.83 -5.38
C HIS A 57 7.21 4.43 -4.14
N GLY A 58 7.83 3.88 -3.08
CA GLY A 58 7.13 3.57 -1.83
C GLY A 58 6.52 4.81 -1.16
N THR A 59 7.20 5.95 -1.27
CA THR A 59 6.72 7.25 -0.78
C THR A 59 5.56 7.82 -1.60
N GLU A 60 5.47 7.51 -2.89
CA GLU A 60 4.34 7.92 -3.73
C GLU A 60 3.07 7.16 -3.35
N LEU A 61 3.20 5.85 -3.10
CA LEU A 61 2.11 5.03 -2.58
C LEU A 61 1.64 5.48 -1.20
N HIS A 62 2.59 5.75 -0.28
CA HIS A 62 2.25 6.31 1.02
C HIS A 62 1.54 7.67 0.88
N SER A 63 2.04 8.57 0.02
CA SER A 63 1.37 9.86 -0.24
C SER A 63 -0.06 9.68 -0.77
N LEU A 64 -0.30 8.66 -1.58
CA LEU A 64 -1.64 8.33 -2.06
C LEU A 64 -2.55 7.80 -0.93
N VAL A 65 -2.03 6.97 -0.04
CA VAL A 65 -2.76 6.48 1.15
C VAL A 65 -3.26 7.66 1.99
N VAL A 66 -2.38 8.62 2.26
CA VAL A 66 -2.70 9.85 3.00
C VAL A 66 -3.75 10.69 2.26
N LYS A 67 -3.58 10.90 0.94
CA LYS A 67 -4.56 11.65 0.12
C LYS A 67 -5.95 11.01 0.10
N LEU A 68 -6.02 9.69 0.23
CA LEU A 68 -7.28 8.95 0.26
C LEU A 68 -7.88 8.85 1.68
N GLY A 69 -7.14 9.25 2.72
CA GLY A 69 -7.56 9.22 4.12
C GLY A 69 -7.49 7.83 4.76
N PHE A 70 -6.61 6.95 4.26
CA PHE A 70 -6.45 5.58 4.76
C PHE A 70 -5.20 5.39 5.62
N GLU A 71 -4.46 6.45 5.93
CA GLU A 71 -3.22 6.40 6.72
C GLU A 71 -3.43 5.94 8.16
N ARG A 72 -4.69 5.91 8.62
CA ARG A 72 -5.08 5.40 9.94
C ARG A 72 -5.80 4.06 9.89
N ASP A 73 -6.06 3.52 8.69
CA ASP A 73 -6.72 2.21 8.58
C ASP A 73 -5.70 1.11 8.94
N PRO A 74 -6.00 0.22 9.91
CA PRO A 74 -5.03 -0.76 10.38
C PRO A 74 -4.58 -1.73 9.28
N ILE A 75 -5.45 -2.05 8.33
CA ILE A 75 -5.15 -2.99 7.24
C ILE A 75 -4.16 -2.32 6.26
N VAL A 76 -4.44 -1.07 5.89
CA VAL A 76 -3.59 -0.30 4.98
C VAL A 76 -2.24 0.03 5.63
N SER A 77 -2.25 0.40 6.91
CA SER A 77 -1.04 0.74 7.67
C SER A 77 -0.13 -0.47 7.84
N SER A 78 -0.71 -1.65 8.13
CA SER A 78 0.05 -2.92 8.17
C SER A 78 0.72 -3.23 6.83
N SER A 79 0.02 -3.02 5.71
CA SER A 79 0.63 -3.19 4.38
C SER A 79 1.75 -2.19 4.10
N LEU A 80 1.64 -0.94 4.57
CA LEU A 80 2.72 0.05 4.45
C LEU A 80 3.97 -0.39 5.22
N VAL A 81 3.80 -0.90 6.45
CA VAL A 81 4.90 -1.44 7.26
C VAL A 81 5.58 -2.60 6.54
N GLU A 82 4.81 -3.54 5.99
CA GLU A 82 5.33 -4.67 5.21
C GLU A 82 6.11 -4.20 3.98
N MET A 83 5.57 -3.23 3.24
CA MET A 83 6.22 -2.65 2.07
C MET A 83 7.54 -1.98 2.44
N TYR A 84 7.54 -1.06 3.41
CA TYR A 84 8.76 -0.38 3.85
C TYR A 84 9.80 -1.36 4.38
N SER A 85 9.38 -2.43 5.07
CA SER A 85 10.26 -3.50 5.54
C SER A 85 10.92 -4.27 4.39
N LYS A 86 10.14 -4.67 3.39
CA LYS A 86 10.63 -5.35 2.17
C LYS A 86 11.52 -4.43 1.31
N CYS A 87 11.30 -3.13 1.40
CA CYS A 87 12.15 -2.10 0.79
C CYS A 87 13.44 -1.81 1.60
N GLY A 88 13.66 -2.43 2.76
CA GLY A 88 14.82 -2.14 3.61
C GLY A 88 14.79 -0.76 4.30
N LEU A 89 13.65 -0.05 4.21
CA LEU A 89 13.41 1.25 4.82
C LEU A 89 12.83 1.07 6.23
N LEU A 90 13.60 0.43 7.11
CA LEU A 90 13.15 -0.01 8.43
C LEU A 90 12.74 1.15 9.35
N ASP A 91 13.40 2.31 9.25
CA ASP A 91 13.04 3.49 10.05
C ASP A 91 11.63 3.99 9.71
N SER A 92 11.26 3.99 8.43
CA SER A 92 9.92 4.35 7.97
C SER A 92 8.87 3.32 8.40
N ALA A 93 9.22 2.02 8.31
CA ALA A 93 8.35 0.95 8.79
C ALA A 93 8.09 1.07 10.30
N LYS A 94 9.13 1.36 11.08
CA LYS A 94 9.05 1.53 12.53
C LYS A 94 8.19 2.73 12.91
N MET A 95 8.39 3.88 12.26
CA MET A 95 7.59 5.09 12.53
C MET A 95 6.09 4.85 12.37
N ILE A 96 5.68 4.15 11.31
CA ILE A 96 4.27 3.80 11.08
C ILE A 96 3.77 2.81 12.15
N CYS A 97 4.59 1.85 12.55
CA CYS A 97 4.27 0.89 13.60
C CYS A 97 4.04 1.58 14.96
N ASP A 98 4.95 2.48 15.35
CA ASP A 98 4.86 3.24 16.60
C ASP A 98 3.61 4.13 16.61
N GLU A 99 3.26 4.75 15.48
CA GLU A 99 2.02 5.52 15.35
C GLU A 99 0.75 4.66 15.46
N MET A 100 0.79 3.40 15.01
CA MET A 100 -0.31 2.45 15.17
C MET A 100 -0.47 2.02 16.62
N GLU A 101 0.62 1.66 17.30
CA GLU A 101 0.61 1.22 18.71
C GLU A 101 0.12 2.33 19.64
N MET A 102 0.61 3.56 19.45
CA MET A 102 0.16 4.72 20.23
C MET A 102 -1.36 4.95 20.11
N LYS A 103 -1.93 4.73 18.92
CA LYS A 103 -3.38 4.86 18.70
C LYS A 103 -4.17 3.73 19.32
N ASP A 104 -3.66 2.50 19.27
CA ASP A 104 -4.33 1.38 19.92
C ASP A 104 -4.45 1.67 21.42
N VAL A 105 -3.34 2.06 22.07
CA VAL A 105 -3.31 2.48 23.49
C VAL A 105 -4.28 3.63 23.77
N MET A 106 -4.33 4.68 22.94
CA MET A 106 -5.29 5.78 23.12
C MET A 106 -6.75 5.37 22.92
N SER A 107 -7.02 4.40 22.03
CA SER A 107 -8.37 3.87 21.77
C SER A 107 -8.88 3.08 22.98
N TRP A 108 -8.02 2.29 23.62
CA TRP A 108 -8.32 1.60 24.88
C TRP A 108 -8.59 2.58 26.02
N ASN A 109 -7.80 3.64 26.14
CA ASN A 109 -7.97 4.66 27.19
C ASN A 109 -9.22 5.53 26.99
N SER A 110 -9.78 5.59 25.77
CA SER A 110 -11.02 6.32 25.48
C SER A 110 -12.29 5.49 25.79
N MET A 111 -12.14 4.23 26.20
CA MET A 111 -13.23 3.35 26.63
C MET A 111 -13.41 3.30 28.16
N ILE A 112 -12.93 4.33 28.88
CA ILE A 112 -13.12 4.48 30.34
C ILE A 112 -14.25 5.46 30.63
#